data_AF-A0A0R2NLN6-F1
#
_entry.id   AF-A0A0R2NLN6-F1
#
_cell.length_a   1.000
_cell.length_b   1.000
_cell.length_c   1.000
_cell.angle_alpha   90.00
_cell.angle_beta   90.00
_cell.angle_gamma   90.00
#
_symmetry.space_group_name_H-M   'P 1'
#
loop_
_entity.id
_entity.type
_entity.pdbx_description
1 polymer ?
#
loop_
_entity_poly.entity_id
_entity_poly.type
_entity_poly.pdbx_seq_one_letter_code
_entity_poly.pdbx_strand_id
1 'polypeptide(L)'
;HMLHGYHLAHIFLHIGGITLAVFIATLAISAYFRLRTKRLLLSAIAFTAFIGAESALLLDSTWPNIFDIGLMPLNEVGHLLTFITLGLLAMGVFRND
;
A
#
# COMPACT_ATOMS: atom_id res chain seq x y z
N HIS A 1 -8.76 -10.24 26.84
CA HIS A 1 -8.00 -8.97 26.92
C HIS A 1 -6.70 -8.95 26.12
N MET A 2 -6.00 -10.08 25.88
CA MET A 2 -4.78 -10.10 25.03
C MET A 2 -5.03 -9.85 23.53
N LEU A 3 -6.24 -10.18 23.02
CA LEU A 3 -6.59 -10.02 21.60
C LEU A 3 -6.99 -8.59 21.20
N HIS A 4 -7.41 -7.73 22.15
CA HIS A 4 -7.80 -6.35 21.84
C HIS A 4 -6.58 -5.45 21.53
N GLY A 5 -5.44 -5.68 22.21
CA GLY A 5 -4.20 -4.94 21.93
C GLY A 5 -3.63 -5.24 20.55
N TYR A 6 -3.81 -6.48 20.06
CA TYR A 6 -3.32 -6.90 18.74
C TYR A 6 -4.06 -6.16 17.61
N HIS A 7 -5.38 -6.01 17.71
CA HIS A 7 -6.17 -5.24 16.75
C HIS A 7 -5.74 -3.77 16.70
N LEU A 8 -5.49 -3.17 17.87
CA LEU A 8 -5.06 -1.78 17.99
C LEU A 8 -3.67 -1.57 17.39
N ALA A 9 -2.74 -2.49 17.63
CA ALA A 9 -1.41 -2.48 17.03
C ALA A 9 -1.46 -2.64 15.50
N HIS A 10 -2.33 -3.50 14.97
CA HIS A 10 -2.48 -3.71 13.52
C HIS A 10 -3.00 -2.46 12.82
N ILE A 11 -4.01 -1.80 13.38
CA ILE A 11 -4.54 -0.53 12.86
C ILE A 11 -3.46 0.56 12.88
N PHE A 12 -2.68 0.62 13.97
CA PHE A 12 -1.59 1.60 14.09
C PHE A 12 -0.48 1.37 13.07
N LEU A 13 -0.14 0.10 12.80
CA LEU A 13 0.84 -0.27 11.78
C LEU A 13 0.38 0.15 10.39
N HIS A 14 -0.88 -0.07 10.04
CA HIS A 14 -1.37 0.36 8.73
C HIS A 14 -1.43 1.88 8.58
N ILE A 15 -1.78 2.62 9.64
CA ILE A 15 -1.70 4.09 9.64
C ILE A 15 -0.25 4.55 9.44
N GLY A 16 0.69 3.92 10.16
CA GLY A 16 2.13 4.13 9.97
C GLY A 16 2.56 3.84 8.53
N GLY A 17 2.10 2.72 7.97
CA GLY A 17 2.31 2.32 6.59
C GLY A 17 1.84 3.36 5.59
N ILE A 18 0.61 3.88 5.72
CA ILE A 18 0.07 4.93 4.85
C ILE A 18 0.89 6.21 4.95
N THR A 19 1.22 6.68 6.15
CA THR A 19 2.00 7.92 6.30
C THR A 19 3.36 7.82 5.62
N LEU A 20 4.07 6.69 5.80
CA LEU A 20 5.34 6.42 5.14
C LEU A 20 5.16 6.29 3.62
N ALA A 21 4.12 5.60 3.17
CA ALA A 21 3.81 5.40 1.76
C ALA A 21 3.53 6.72 1.04
N VAL A 22 2.73 7.60 1.64
CA VAL A 22 2.44 8.95 1.12
C VAL A 22 3.72 9.78 1.05
N PHE A 23 4.56 9.71 2.07
CA PHE A 23 5.84 10.42 2.09
C PHE A 23 6.76 9.97 0.95
N ILE A 24 6.96 8.66 0.80
CA ILE A 24 7.83 8.11 -0.26
C ILE A 24 7.20 8.31 -1.64
N ALA A 25 5.88 8.19 -1.80
CA ALA A 25 5.18 8.50 -3.05
C ALA A 25 5.42 9.95 -3.48
N THR A 26 5.31 10.89 -2.54
CA THR A 26 5.57 12.32 -2.81
C THR A 26 7.03 12.55 -3.23
N LEU A 27 7.99 11.90 -2.55
CA LEU A 27 9.40 11.95 -2.94
C LEU A 27 9.65 11.32 -4.32
N ALA A 28 9.03 10.19 -4.63
CA ALA A 28 9.16 9.51 -5.92
C ALA A 28 8.61 10.36 -7.06
N ILE A 29 7.45 11.01 -6.85
CA ILE A 29 6.86 11.96 -7.81
C ILE A 29 7.78 13.18 -7.97
N SER A 30 8.24 13.79 -6.88
CA SER A 30 9.16 14.93 -6.93
C SER A 30 10.48 14.59 -7.63
N ALA A 31 11.02 13.40 -7.39
CA ALA A 31 12.24 12.92 -8.04
C ALA A 31 12.00 12.65 -9.53
N TYR A 32 10.82 12.13 -9.90
CA TYR A 32 10.44 11.92 -11.29
C TYR A 32 10.43 13.24 -12.08
N PHE A 33 9.93 14.33 -11.50
CA PHE A 33 9.98 15.65 -12.16
C PHE A 33 11.41 16.13 -12.42
N ARG A 34 12.38 15.74 -11.59
CA ARG A 34 13.78 16.17 -11.68
C ARG A 34 14.64 15.27 -12.58
N LEU A 35 14.48 13.96 -12.51
CA LEU A 35 15.32 12.98 -13.23
C LEU A 35 14.64 12.36 -14.46
N ARG A 36 13.29 12.39 -14.54
CA ARG A 36 12.46 11.77 -15.61
C ARG A 36 12.79 10.32 -15.98
N THR A 37 13.34 9.54 -15.06
CA THR A 37 13.63 8.11 -15.30
C THR A 37 12.37 7.27 -15.15
N LYS A 38 12.27 6.21 -15.97
CA LYS A 38 11.11 5.33 -15.99
C LYS A 38 11.05 4.46 -14.73
N ARG A 39 12.20 4.19 -14.12
CA ARG A 39 12.33 3.56 -12.80
C ARG A 39 11.60 4.31 -11.69
N LEU A 40 11.68 5.65 -11.67
CA LEU A 40 11.03 6.46 -10.62
C LEU A 40 9.51 6.49 -10.77
N LEU A 41 9.02 6.45 -12.02
CA LEU A 41 7.57 6.39 -12.29
C LEU A 41 6.97 5.06 -11.82
N LEU A 42 7.64 3.93 -12.07
CA LEU A 42 7.22 2.62 -11.56
C LEU A 42 7.16 2.61 -10.03
N SER A 43 8.14 3.23 -9.37
CA SER A 43 8.17 3.35 -7.91
C SER A 43 7.01 4.21 -7.39
N ALA A 44 6.72 5.34 -8.03
CA ALA A 44 5.59 6.20 -7.66
C ALA A 44 4.24 5.48 -7.79
N ILE A 45 4.02 4.73 -8.88
CA ILE A 45 2.81 3.91 -9.05
C ILE A 45 2.76 2.81 -7.98
N ALA A 46 3.88 2.16 -7.67
CA ALA A 46 3.94 1.13 -6.64
C ALA A 46 3.53 1.67 -5.27
N PHE A 47 4.08 2.80 -4.83
CA PHE A 47 3.70 3.40 -3.55
C PHE A 47 2.26 3.91 -3.54
N THR A 48 1.73 4.32 -4.68
CA THR A 48 0.31 4.70 -4.80
C THR A 48 -0.62 3.49 -4.65
N ALA A 49 -0.28 2.36 -5.29
CA ALA A 49 -0.99 1.10 -5.11
C ALA A 49 -0.91 0.60 -3.65
N PHE A 50 0.24 0.82 -2.99
CA PHE A 50 0.45 0.48 -1.58
C PHE A 50 -0.44 1.31 -0.64
N ILE A 51 -0.59 2.61 -0.89
CA ILE A 51 -1.54 3.46 -0.14
C ILE A 51 -2.96 2.90 -0.25
N GLY A 52 -3.36 2.47 -1.45
CA GLY A 52 -4.64 1.81 -1.68
C GLY A 52 -4.79 0.50 -0.90
N ALA A 53 -3.75 -0.34 -0.91
CA ALA A 53 -3.72 -1.60 -0.17
C ALA A 53 -3.95 -1.39 1.33
N GLU A 54 -3.15 -0.51 1.95
CA GLU A 54 -3.20 -0.22 3.37
C GLU A 54 -4.53 0.43 3.76
N SER A 55 -5.11 1.27 2.89
CA SER A 55 -6.43 1.87 3.12
C SER A 55 -7.54 0.81 3.13
N ALA A 56 -7.47 -0.18 2.23
CA ALA A 56 -8.42 -1.29 2.20
C ALA A 56 -8.31 -2.17 3.45
N LEU A 57 -7.07 -2.49 3.89
CA LEU A 57 -6.81 -3.27 5.10
C LEU A 57 -7.22 -2.53 6.39
N LEU A 58 -7.10 -1.20 6.41
CA LEU A 58 -7.61 -0.37 7.51
C LEU A 58 -9.13 -0.38 7.59
N LEU A 59 -9.81 -0.25 6.45
CA LEU A 59 -11.26 -0.30 6.38
C LEU A 59 -11.78 -1.65 6.85
N ASP A 60 -11.13 -2.75 6.43
CA ASP A 60 -11.42 -4.10 6.90
C ASP A 60 -11.21 -4.25 8.40
N SER A 61 -10.08 -3.74 8.93
CA SER A 61 -9.78 -3.76 10.37
C SER A 61 -10.74 -2.93 11.22
N THR A 62 -11.35 -1.89 10.65
CA THR A 62 -12.29 -0.98 11.35
C THR A 62 -13.73 -1.47 11.25
N TRP A 63 -14.12 -2.04 10.09
CA TRP A 63 -15.47 -2.52 9.80
C TRP A 63 -15.45 -3.89 9.09
N PRO A 64 -15.09 -4.96 9.81
CA PRO A 64 -14.83 -6.29 9.23
C PRO A 64 -16.06 -6.99 8.63
N ASN A 65 -17.28 -6.49 8.87
CA ASN A 65 -18.53 -7.09 8.36
C ASN A 65 -19.27 -6.22 7.33
N ILE A 66 -18.84 -4.98 7.08
CA ILE A 66 -19.58 -4.05 6.20
C ILE A 66 -19.15 -4.21 4.74
N PHE A 67 -17.88 -4.53 4.51
CA PHE A 67 -17.30 -4.63 3.17
C PHE A 67 -17.08 -6.06 2.69
N ASP A 68 -17.70 -7.03 3.36
CA ASP A 68 -17.72 -8.43 2.95
C ASP A 68 -18.80 -8.63 1.86
N ILE A 69 -18.64 -7.93 0.74
CA ILE A 69 -19.62 -7.89 -0.38
C ILE A 69 -19.42 -9.12 -1.28
N GLY A 70 -19.66 -10.31 -0.71
CA GLY A 70 -19.82 -11.56 -1.46
C GLY A 70 -18.53 -12.15 -2.06
N LEU A 71 -18.22 -11.83 -3.33
CA LEU A 71 -17.29 -12.60 -4.18
C LEU A 71 -15.79 -12.43 -3.86
N MET A 72 -15.40 -11.36 -3.17
CA MET A 72 -14.00 -11.14 -2.76
C MET A 72 -13.98 -10.20 -1.53
N PRO A 73 -13.52 -10.66 -0.35
CA PRO A 73 -13.43 -9.83 0.84
C PRO A 73 -12.43 -8.69 0.65
N LEU A 74 -12.67 -7.55 1.30
CA LEU A 74 -11.83 -6.35 1.16
C LEU A 74 -10.37 -6.61 1.57
N ASN A 75 -10.16 -7.54 2.50
CA ASN A 75 -8.84 -8.03 2.88
C ASN A 75 -8.05 -8.66 1.70
N GLU A 76 -8.71 -9.46 0.85
CA GLU A 76 -8.08 -10.06 -0.33
C GLU A 76 -7.69 -9.00 -1.36
N VAL A 77 -8.51 -7.96 -1.52
CA VAL A 77 -8.18 -6.81 -2.37
C VAL A 77 -6.92 -6.10 -1.86
N GLY A 78 -6.81 -5.90 -0.55
CA GLY A 78 -5.61 -5.37 0.10
C GLY A 78 -4.36 -6.21 -0.19
N HIS A 79 -4.47 -7.53 -0.09
CA HIS A 79 -3.39 -8.48 -0.42
C HIS A 79 -2.97 -8.44 -1.90
N LEU A 80 -3.93 -8.35 -2.83
CA LEU A 80 -3.63 -8.24 -4.25
C LEU A 80 -2.92 -6.92 -4.58
N LEU A 81 -3.34 -5.81 -3.97
CA LEU A 81 -2.69 -4.50 -4.15
C LEU A 81 -1.26 -4.48 -3.58
N THR A 82 -1.01 -5.14 -2.46
CA THR A 82 0.35 -5.31 -1.92
C THR A 82 1.22 -6.19 -2.83
N PHE A 83 0.65 -7.25 -3.42
CA PHE A 83 1.34 -8.06 -4.42
C PHE A 83 1.73 -7.23 -5.66
N ILE A 84 0.81 -6.41 -6.18
CA ILE A 84 1.08 -5.48 -7.28
C ILE A 84 2.19 -4.49 -6.90
N THR A 85 2.17 -3.95 -5.67
CA THR A 85 3.21 -3.06 -5.16
C THR A 85 4.59 -3.73 -5.21
N LEU A 86 4.70 -4.96 -4.71
CA LEU A 86 5.95 -5.73 -4.75
C LEU A 86 6.41 -6.00 -6.19
N GLY A 87 5.49 -6.37 -7.08
CA GLY A 87 5.80 -6.58 -8.49
C GLY A 87 6.31 -5.31 -9.19
N LEU A 88 5.69 -4.16 -8.92
CA LEU A 88 6.11 -2.87 -9.47
C LEU A 88 7.45 -2.40 -8.90
N LEU A 89 7.69 -2.59 -7.60
CA LEU A 89 8.99 -2.29 -6.98
C LEU A 89 10.09 -3.20 -7.54
N ALA A 90 9.83 -4.50 -7.66
CA ALA A 90 10.78 -5.45 -8.24
C ALA A 90 11.10 -5.08 -9.70
N MET A 91 10.09 -4.78 -10.52
CA MET A 91 10.30 -4.27 -11.88
C MET A 91 11.11 -2.97 -11.89
N GLY A 92 10.86 -2.05 -10.95
CA GLY A 92 11.65 -0.83 -10.79
C GLY A 92 13.12 -1.08 -10.41
N VAL A 93 13.42 -2.14 -9.65
CA VAL A 93 14.78 -2.51 -9.25
C VAL A 93 15.53 -3.22 -10.40
N PHE A 94 14.89 -4.16 -11.08
CA PHE A 94 15.52 -4.92 -12.19
C PHE A 94 15.59 -4.14 -13.49
N ARG A 95 14.87 -3.02 -13.60
CA ARG A 95 14.96 -2.13 -14.75
C ARG A 95 16.29 -1.38 -14.71
N ASN A 96 17.18 -1.80 -15.59
CA ASN A 96 18.41 -1.10 -15.92
C ASN A 96 18.05 0.09 -16.84
N ASP A 97 17.72 1.24 -16.24
CA ASP A 97 17.69 2.53 -16.93
C ASP A 97 19.13 3.05 -17.13
#